data_AF-R7T5S6-F1
#
_entry.id   AF-R7T5S6-F1
#
_cell.length_a   1.000
_cell.length_b   1.000
_cell.length_c   1.000
_cell.angle_alpha   90.00
_cell.angle_beta   90.00
_cell.angle_gamma   90.00
#
_symmetry.space_group_name_H-M   'P 1'
#
loop_
_entity.id
_entity.type
_entity.pdbx_description
1 polymer ?
#
loop_
_entity_poly.entity_id
_entity_poly.type
_entity_poly.pdbx_seq_one_letter_code
_entity_poly.pdbx_strand_id
1 'polypeptide(L)'
;MKTLVKFPGHSVSTPRMDNCNDKDNLPAVNEKKGEKEGDERGQGHSEAFQARNWTFFKKNERQLKKLPPQVKSRYMAYEEPPKAIAEAQLSSRKRLVDLKNRYVRENKPPSELEIDDRDKHEKLIGQLKAAEARNRIRIMRLRYETNMGQEINHLTACQPTAGKAVRMQALLPTRPDRRPQGDSLDKISRGRVECLLEDTRGIMISRT
;
A
#
# COMPACT_ATOMS: atom_id res chain seq x y z
N MET A 1 31.28 23.84 23.49
CA MET A 1 31.43 22.37 23.50
C MET A 1 30.19 21.76 22.84
N LYS A 2 30.28 21.36 21.56
CA LYS A 2 29.17 20.74 20.82
C LYS A 2 29.55 19.28 20.57
N THR A 3 28.81 18.36 21.17
CA THR A 3 28.99 16.92 20.98
C THR A 3 28.41 16.51 19.63
N LEU A 4 29.30 16.00 18.77
CA LEU A 4 28.99 15.46 17.45
C LEU A 4 28.47 14.02 17.63
N VAL A 5 27.17 13.80 17.43
CA VAL A 5 26.59 12.45 17.45
C VAL A 5 26.87 11.79 16.09
N LYS A 6 27.72 10.77 16.09
CA LYS A 6 28.14 10.00 14.92
C LYS A 6 27.24 8.76 14.81
N PHE A 7 26.38 8.71 13.79
CA PHE A 7 25.57 7.53 13.48
C PHE A 7 26.39 6.56 12.60
N PRO A 8 26.44 5.24 12.91
CA PRO A 8 27.09 4.27 12.04
C PRO A 8 26.14 3.81 10.93
N GLY A 9 26.49 4.11 9.68
CA GLY A 9 25.83 3.59 8.49
C GLY A 9 26.01 2.07 8.39
N HIS A 10 24.90 1.33 8.37
CA HIS A 10 24.87 -0.07 7.99
C HIS A 10 24.34 -0.15 6.55
N SER A 11 25.24 -0.38 5.61
CA SER A 11 24.90 -0.75 4.23
C SER A 11 24.47 -2.22 4.21
N VAL A 12 23.17 -2.47 4.05
CA VAL A 12 22.66 -3.82 3.79
C VAL A 12 22.68 -4.03 2.28
N SER A 13 23.70 -4.74 1.79
CA SER A 13 23.73 -5.25 0.42
C SER A 13 22.74 -6.42 0.31
N THR A 14 21.62 -6.20 -0.37
CA THR A 14 20.71 -7.28 -0.76
C THR A 14 21.33 -8.06 -1.93
N PRO A 15 21.40 -9.40 -1.88
CA PRO A 15 21.78 -10.18 -3.05
C PRO A 15 20.64 -10.17 -4.08
N ARG A 16 21.01 -9.83 -5.32
CA ARG A 16 20.20 -9.90 -6.54
C ARG A 16 19.89 -11.37 -6.82
N MET A 17 18.62 -11.76 -6.74
CA MET A 17 18.15 -13.07 -7.18
C MET A 17 17.91 -13.01 -8.68
N ASP A 18 18.73 -13.72 -9.44
CA ASP A 18 18.53 -13.93 -10.87
C ASP A 18 17.35 -14.88 -11.08
N ASN A 19 16.36 -14.42 -11.84
CA ASN A 19 15.23 -15.20 -12.30
C ASN A 19 15.70 -16.21 -13.36
N CYS A 20 15.90 -17.47 -12.97
CA CYS A 20 15.95 -18.59 -13.92
C CYS A 20 14.54 -19.17 -14.08
N ASN A 21 13.88 -18.78 -15.16
CA ASN A 21 12.64 -19.35 -15.66
C ASN A 21 12.98 -20.58 -16.51
N ASP A 22 13.14 -21.75 -15.89
CA ASP A 22 13.19 -23.02 -16.62
C ASP A 22 11.83 -23.72 -16.46
N LYS A 23 10.98 -23.50 -17.46
CA LYS A 23 9.73 -24.24 -17.66
C LYS A 23 10.07 -25.58 -18.31
N ASP A 24 10.42 -26.57 -17.49
CA ASP A 24 10.41 -27.96 -17.96
C ASP A 24 9.00 -28.53 -17.88
N ASN A 25 8.50 -28.76 -19.09
CA ASN A 25 7.19 -29.24 -19.50
C ASN A 25 6.98 -30.67 -18.98
N LEU A 26 6.18 -30.85 -17.93
CA LEU A 26 5.65 -32.17 -17.57
C LEU A 26 4.36 -32.43 -18.37
N PRO A 27 4.22 -33.59 -19.05
CA PRO A 27 3.04 -33.88 -19.85
C PRO A 27 1.78 -34.02 -18.99
N ALA A 28 0.70 -33.42 -19.47
CA ALA A 28 -0.61 -33.44 -18.85
C ALA A 28 -1.19 -34.87 -18.77
N VAL A 29 -1.63 -35.26 -17.58
CA VAL A 29 -2.40 -36.49 -17.37
C VAL A 29 -3.86 -36.18 -17.71
N ASN A 30 -4.38 -36.82 -18.75
CA ASN A 30 -5.78 -36.70 -19.17
C ASN A 30 -6.73 -37.16 -18.06
N GLU A 31 -7.52 -36.21 -17.53
CA GLU A 31 -8.69 -36.51 -16.71
C GLU A 31 -9.79 -37.10 -17.61
N LYS A 32 -9.98 -38.42 -17.55
CA LYS A 32 -11.23 -39.04 -18.01
C LYS A 32 -12.32 -38.73 -17.00
N LYS A 33 -13.24 -37.84 -17.39
CA LYS A 33 -14.58 -37.72 -16.79
C LYS A 33 -15.30 -39.06 -16.94
N GLY A 34 -15.58 -39.72 -15.82
CA GLY A 34 -16.53 -40.81 -15.69
C GLY A 34 -17.56 -40.41 -14.66
N GLU A 35 -18.79 -40.23 -15.12
CA GLU A 35 -19.97 -39.92 -14.33
C GLU A 35 -20.20 -40.99 -13.24
N LYS A 36 -20.57 -40.55 -12.03
CA LYS A 36 -21.05 -41.43 -10.97
C LYS A 36 -22.58 -41.48 -11.05
N GLU A 37 -23.10 -42.49 -11.71
CA GLU A 37 -24.41 -43.06 -11.36
C GLU A 37 -24.16 -44.20 -10.37
N GLY A 38 -24.93 -44.22 -9.28
CA GLY A 38 -24.73 -45.15 -8.18
C GLY A 38 -25.13 -46.57 -8.55
N ASP A 39 -24.37 -47.55 -8.03
CA ASP A 39 -24.96 -48.79 -7.57
C ASP A 39 -24.03 -49.46 -6.54
N GLU A 40 -24.67 -50.13 -5.61
CA GLU A 40 -24.12 -50.91 -4.52
C GLU A 40 -23.17 -52.00 -5.02
N ARG A 41 -21.99 -52.11 -4.39
CA ARG A 41 -21.36 -53.37 -3.92
C ARG A 41 -19.85 -53.20 -3.70
N GLY A 42 -19.39 -53.66 -2.54
CA GLY A 42 -17.99 -54.01 -2.28
C GLY A 42 -17.29 -53.11 -1.29
N GLN A 43 -17.22 -53.55 -0.02
CA GLN A 43 -16.20 -53.10 0.93
C GLN A 43 -14.82 -53.59 0.43
N GLY A 44 -14.26 -52.88 -0.54
CA GLY A 44 -12.87 -53.04 -0.95
C GLY A 44 -12.01 -52.18 -0.04
N HIS A 45 -11.33 -52.79 0.92
CA HIS A 45 -10.22 -52.13 1.61
C HIS A 45 -9.24 -51.63 0.54
N SER A 46 -9.21 -50.31 0.30
CA SER A 46 -8.15 -49.69 -0.49
C SER A 46 -6.88 -49.69 0.35
N GLU A 47 -6.26 -50.86 0.51
CA GLU A 47 -4.91 -50.96 1.03
C GLU A 47 -3.99 -50.26 0.03
N ALA A 48 -3.65 -49.01 0.33
CA ALA A 48 -2.64 -48.29 -0.42
C ALA A 48 -1.37 -49.16 -0.43
N PHE A 49 -0.84 -49.43 -1.63
CA PHE A 49 0.36 -50.24 -1.79
C PHE A 49 1.49 -49.69 -0.92
N GLN A 50 1.83 -50.42 0.14
CA GLN A 50 2.97 -50.10 0.99
C GLN A 50 4.18 -50.82 0.42
N ALA A 51 5.00 -50.09 -0.33
CA ALA A 51 6.34 -50.54 -0.65
C ALA A 51 7.06 -50.80 0.67
N ARG A 52 7.28 -52.08 0.98
CA ARG A 52 8.03 -52.55 2.14
C ARG A 52 9.08 -53.52 1.63
N ASN A 53 10.24 -53.56 2.27
CA ASN A 53 11.22 -54.59 2.00
C ASN A 53 10.80 -55.90 2.70
N TRP A 54 10.40 -56.92 1.94
CA TRP A 54 9.98 -58.20 2.49
C TRP A 54 11.20 -59.08 2.83
N THR A 55 11.47 -59.17 4.14
CA THR A 55 11.81 -60.39 4.92
C THR A 55 13.16 -61.10 4.82
N PHE A 56 14.23 -60.59 4.19
CA PHE A 56 15.56 -61.21 4.39
C PHE A 56 16.29 -60.67 5.64
N PHE A 57 16.37 -59.34 5.81
CA PHE A 57 17.20 -58.74 6.85
C PHE A 57 16.47 -58.41 8.16
N LYS A 58 15.12 -58.47 8.20
CA LYS A 58 14.34 -58.29 9.45
C LYS A 58 14.69 -59.31 10.54
N LYS A 59 15.05 -60.54 10.16
CA LYS A 59 15.48 -61.59 11.11
C LYS A 59 16.96 -61.49 11.50
N ASN A 60 17.78 -60.79 10.71
CA ASN A 60 19.23 -60.74 10.86
C ASN A 60 19.78 -59.31 10.70
N GLU A 61 19.53 -58.45 11.70
CA GLU A 61 20.02 -57.07 11.77
C GLU A 61 21.56 -56.96 11.59
N ARG A 62 22.29 -58.03 11.95
CA ARG A 62 23.75 -58.13 11.80
C ARG A 62 24.22 -58.20 10.35
N GLN A 63 23.43 -58.79 9.45
CA GLN A 63 23.77 -58.87 8.02
C GLN A 63 23.49 -57.56 7.30
N LEU A 64 22.48 -56.82 7.76
CA LEU A 64 22.14 -55.47 7.27
C LEU A 64 23.26 -54.45 7.54
N LYS A 65 24.00 -54.63 8.64
CA LYS A 65 25.18 -53.82 8.99
C LYS A 65 26.41 -54.12 8.12
N LYS A 66 26.44 -55.28 7.45
CA LYS A 66 27.54 -55.69 6.56
C LYS A 66 27.37 -55.22 5.10
N LEU A 67 26.18 -54.71 4.74
CA LEU A 67 25.92 -54.23 3.38
C LEU A 67 26.63 -52.89 3.09
N PRO A 68 27.03 -52.64 1.83
CA PRO A 68 27.54 -51.35 1.40
C PRO A 68 26.52 -50.23 1.70
N PRO A 69 26.98 -49.01 2.07
CA PRO A 69 26.10 -47.91 2.46
C PRO A 69 25.01 -47.57 1.43
N GLN A 70 25.33 -47.64 0.13
CA GLN A 70 24.39 -47.34 -0.95
C GLN A 70 23.26 -48.38 -1.10
N VAL A 71 23.56 -49.66 -0.85
CA VAL A 71 22.56 -50.74 -0.90
C VAL A 71 21.69 -50.70 0.35
N LYS A 72 22.32 -50.43 1.50
CA LYS A 72 21.64 -50.24 2.77
C LYS A 72 20.67 -49.05 2.74
N SER A 73 21.06 -47.92 2.13
CA SER A 73 20.17 -46.75 2.01
C SER A 73 18.97 -47.03 1.10
N ARG A 74 19.17 -47.69 -0.05
CA ARG A 74 18.08 -48.14 -0.93
C ARG A 74 17.12 -49.09 -0.21
N TYR A 75 17.65 -49.97 0.64
CA TYR A 75 16.85 -50.91 1.42
C TYR A 75 16.00 -50.19 2.48
N MET A 76 16.59 -49.23 3.19
CA MET A 76 15.96 -48.46 4.26
C MET A 76 15.01 -47.36 3.78
N ALA A 77 15.05 -46.99 2.50
CA ALA A 77 14.24 -45.89 1.94
C ALA A 77 12.72 -46.12 2.08
N TYR A 78 12.30 -47.37 2.17
CA TYR A 78 10.91 -47.79 2.27
C TYR A 78 10.53 -48.29 3.67
N GLU A 79 11.47 -48.25 4.63
CA GLU A 79 11.16 -48.55 6.02
C GLU A 79 10.65 -47.31 6.74
N GLU A 80 9.70 -47.51 7.65
CA GLU A 80 9.20 -46.43 8.50
C GLU A 80 10.34 -45.94 9.40
N PRO A 81 10.48 -44.62 9.56
CA PRO A 81 11.50 -44.07 10.43
C PRO A 81 11.28 -44.55 11.87
N PRO A 82 12.36 -44.79 12.63
CA PRO A 82 12.28 -45.05 14.07
C PRO A 82 11.42 -43.99 14.78
N LYS A 83 10.69 -44.40 15.83
CA LYS A 83 9.72 -43.55 16.56
C LYS A 83 10.28 -42.17 16.93
N ALA A 84 11.52 -42.12 17.45
CA ALA A 84 12.19 -40.85 17.79
C ALA A 84 12.41 -39.92 16.58
N ILE A 85 12.72 -40.48 15.41
CA ILE A 85 12.89 -39.73 14.16
C ILE A 85 11.53 -39.28 13.63
N ALA A 86 10.51 -40.13 13.72
CA ALA A 86 9.14 -39.77 13.34
C ALA A 86 8.59 -38.61 14.19
N GLU A 87 8.84 -38.62 15.50
CA GLU A 87 8.49 -37.52 16.43
C GLU A 87 9.27 -36.23 16.11
N ALA A 88 10.56 -36.33 15.78
CA ALA A 88 11.37 -35.21 15.33
C ALA A 88 10.87 -34.62 13.99
N GLN A 89 10.43 -35.47 13.07
CA GLN A 89 9.83 -35.04 11.80
C GLN A 89 8.48 -34.36 12.00
N LEU A 90 7.61 -34.90 12.87
CA LEU A 90 6.32 -34.30 13.20
C LEU A 90 6.46 -32.95 13.89
N SER A 91 7.36 -32.83 14.88
CA SER A 91 7.63 -31.56 15.55
C SER A 91 8.20 -30.51 14.59
N SER A 92 9.05 -30.91 13.66
CA SER A 92 9.58 -30.03 12.60
C SER A 92 8.48 -29.57 11.64
N ARG A 93 7.62 -30.48 11.18
CA ARG A 93 6.47 -30.13 10.32
C ARG A 93 5.51 -29.19 11.03
N LYS A 94 5.18 -29.46 12.30
CA LYS A 94 4.34 -28.59 13.12
C LYS A 94 4.95 -27.18 13.22
N ARG A 95 6.25 -27.08 13.51
CA ARG A 95 6.96 -25.79 13.58
C ARG A 95 6.84 -25.00 12.27
N LEU A 96 7.00 -25.66 11.12
CA LEU A 96 6.89 -25.01 9.81
C LEU A 96 5.46 -24.52 9.53
N VAL A 97 4.45 -25.33 9.88
CA VAL A 97 3.04 -24.94 9.76
C VAL A 97 2.73 -23.76 10.67
N ASP A 98 3.20 -23.78 11.92
CA ASP A 98 3.02 -22.68 12.88
C ASP A 98 3.72 -21.40 12.40
N LEU A 99 4.91 -21.53 11.79
CA LEU A 99 5.63 -20.41 11.17
C LEU A 99 4.82 -19.81 10.01
N LYS A 100 4.33 -20.65 9.08
CA LYS A 100 3.47 -20.23 7.97
C LYS A 100 2.21 -19.53 8.47
N ASN A 101 1.55 -20.10 9.47
CA ASN A 101 0.32 -19.55 10.04
C ASN A 101 0.54 -18.21 10.77
N ARG A 102 1.72 -18.00 11.37
CA ARG A 102 2.11 -16.69 11.91
C ARG A 102 2.33 -15.68 10.78
N TYR A 103 3.12 -16.06 9.78
CA TYR A 103 3.41 -15.20 8.63
C TYR A 103 2.14 -14.74 7.90
N VAL A 104 1.19 -15.65 7.66
CA VAL A 104 -0.08 -15.32 6.99
C VAL A 104 -0.98 -14.42 7.85
N ARG A 105 -0.95 -14.57 9.18
CA ARG A 105 -1.72 -13.70 10.09
C ARG A 105 -1.13 -12.29 10.15
N GLU A 106 0.19 -12.19 10.24
CA GLU A 106 0.89 -10.91 10.33
C GLU A 106 0.87 -10.15 9.00
N ASN A 107 1.00 -10.87 7.88
CA ASN A 107 1.02 -10.31 6.52
C ASN A 107 -0.30 -10.54 5.79
N LYS A 108 -1.42 -10.59 6.51
CA LYS A 108 -2.72 -10.70 5.86
C LYS A 108 -2.91 -9.45 5.01
N PRO A 109 -3.19 -9.58 3.69
CA PRO A 109 -3.46 -8.42 2.87
C PRO A 109 -4.65 -7.67 3.46
N PRO A 110 -4.60 -6.32 3.49
CA PRO A 110 -5.70 -5.52 3.98
C PRO A 110 -6.98 -5.86 3.22
N SER A 111 -8.10 -5.84 3.93
CA SER A 111 -9.41 -6.01 3.30
C SER A 111 -9.67 -4.88 2.31
N GLU A 112 -10.45 -5.13 1.25
CA GLU A 112 -10.82 -4.10 0.27
C GLU A 112 -11.47 -2.88 0.92
N LEU A 113 -12.29 -3.10 1.96
CA LEU A 113 -12.90 -2.04 2.76
C LEU A 113 -11.85 -1.19 3.51
N GLU A 114 -10.77 -1.81 4.00
CA GLU A 114 -9.70 -1.09 4.70
C GLU A 114 -8.91 -0.20 3.73
N ILE A 115 -8.72 -0.66 2.49
CA ILE A 115 -8.05 0.10 1.43
C ILE A 115 -8.89 1.33 1.07
N ASP A 116 -10.19 1.14 0.83
CA ASP A 116 -11.13 2.23 0.54
C ASP A 116 -11.17 3.27 1.67
N ASP A 117 -11.15 2.83 2.91
CA ASP A 117 -11.15 3.73 4.06
C ASP A 117 -9.81 4.48 4.17
N ARG A 118 -8.66 3.82 3.93
CA ARG A 118 -7.37 4.54 3.84
C ARG A 118 -7.39 5.59 2.75
N ASP A 119 -7.92 5.30 1.57
CA ASP A 119 -7.99 6.25 0.47
C ASP A 119 -8.87 7.46 0.79
N LYS A 120 -10.01 7.24 1.45
CA LYS A 120 -10.88 8.32 1.95
C LYS A 120 -10.14 9.18 2.98
N HIS A 121 -9.44 8.55 3.91
CA HIS A 121 -8.65 9.25 4.91
C HIS A 121 -7.50 10.05 4.30
N GLU A 122 -6.79 9.50 3.32
CA GLU A 122 -5.70 10.18 2.63
C GLU A 122 -6.18 11.39 1.82
N LYS A 123 -7.32 11.25 1.12
CA LYS A 123 -7.99 12.38 0.46
C LYS A 123 -8.38 13.47 1.44
N LEU A 124 -8.99 13.09 2.58
CA LEU A 124 -9.37 14.04 3.63
C LEU A 124 -8.15 14.76 4.20
N ILE A 125 -7.08 14.03 4.51
CA ILE A 125 -5.81 14.60 4.98
C ILE A 125 -5.24 15.57 3.95
N GLY A 126 -5.27 15.21 2.66
CA GLY A 126 -4.82 16.08 1.57
C GLY A 126 -5.61 17.39 1.51
N GLN A 127 -6.94 17.31 1.61
CA GLN A 127 -7.82 18.48 1.63
C GLN A 127 -7.55 19.38 2.84
N LEU A 128 -7.42 18.80 4.04
CA LEU A 128 -7.13 19.55 5.26
C LEU A 128 -5.77 20.24 5.20
N LYS A 129 -4.72 19.55 4.70
CA LYS A 129 -3.40 20.14 4.49
C LYS A 129 -3.43 21.29 3.48
N ALA A 130 -4.17 21.13 2.38
CA ALA A 130 -4.32 22.18 1.38
C ALA A 130 -5.05 23.41 1.95
N ALA A 131 -6.10 23.19 2.74
CA ALA A 131 -6.82 24.26 3.43
C ALA A 131 -5.90 25.01 4.42
N GLU A 132 -5.09 24.27 5.20
CA GLU A 132 -4.13 24.85 6.13
C GLU A 132 -3.08 25.71 5.39
N ALA A 133 -2.49 25.19 4.31
CA ALA A 133 -1.49 25.93 3.53
C ALA A 133 -2.05 27.24 2.96
N ARG A 134 -3.27 27.19 2.40
CA ARG A 134 -4.00 28.39 1.93
C ARG A 134 -4.23 29.39 3.06
N ASN A 135 -4.65 28.91 4.23
CA ASN A 135 -4.87 29.75 5.40
C ASN A 135 -3.57 30.41 5.88
N ARG A 136 -2.45 29.67 5.91
CA ARG A 136 -1.12 30.23 6.25
C ARG A 136 -0.73 31.37 5.31
N ILE A 137 -0.87 31.17 3.99
CA ILE A 137 -0.57 32.21 2.99
C ILE A 137 -1.48 33.42 3.19
N ARG A 138 -2.79 33.20 3.41
CA ARG A 138 -3.76 34.28 3.67
C ARG A 138 -3.35 35.10 4.90
N ILE A 139 -3.02 34.45 6.02
CA ILE A 139 -2.59 35.13 7.24
C ILE A 139 -1.31 35.93 7.00
N MET A 140 -0.33 35.38 6.29
CA MET A 140 0.90 36.11 5.95
C MET A 140 0.62 37.35 5.11
N ARG A 141 -0.24 37.25 4.09
CA ARG A 141 -0.65 38.40 3.27
C ARG A 141 -1.35 39.46 4.11
N LEU A 142 -2.31 39.07 4.95
CA LEU A 142 -3.02 40.00 5.84
C LEU A 142 -2.08 40.70 6.83
N ARG A 143 -1.09 39.97 7.36
CA ARG A 143 -0.06 40.54 8.23
C ARG A 143 0.83 41.53 7.48
N TYR A 144 1.29 41.16 6.29
CA TYR A 144 2.09 42.05 5.44
C TYR A 144 1.34 43.35 5.13
N GLU A 145 0.07 43.26 4.71
CA GLU A 145 -0.74 44.44 4.40
C GLU A 145 -0.99 45.31 5.63
N THR A 146 -1.22 44.69 6.80
CA THR A 146 -1.34 45.40 8.08
C THR A 146 -0.06 46.13 8.44
N ASN A 147 1.09 45.44 8.37
CA ASN A 147 2.40 46.00 8.72
C ASN A 147 2.80 47.13 7.77
N MET A 148 2.69 46.92 6.45
CA MET A 148 2.89 47.96 5.44
C MET A 148 2.02 49.18 5.73
N GLY A 149 0.76 48.94 6.12
CA GLY A 149 -0.15 50.02 6.44
C GLY A 149 0.26 50.82 7.67
N GLN A 150 0.73 50.13 8.73
CA GLN A 150 1.25 50.75 9.94
C GLN A 150 2.54 51.54 9.67
N GLU A 151 3.44 50.99 8.86
CA GLU A 151 4.71 51.62 8.49
C GLU A 151 4.50 52.90 7.69
N ILE A 152 3.65 52.86 6.66
CA ILE A 152 3.28 54.05 5.88
C ILE A 152 2.70 55.14 6.78
N ASN A 153 1.78 54.76 7.69
CA ASN A 153 1.17 55.70 8.62
C ASN A 153 2.21 56.33 9.55
N HIS A 154 3.13 55.52 10.07
CA HIS A 154 4.22 55.98 10.92
C HIS A 154 5.15 56.95 10.19
N LEU A 155 5.62 56.58 8.98
CA LEU A 155 6.46 57.44 8.15
C LEU A 155 5.77 58.77 7.86
N THR A 156 4.47 58.76 7.59
CA THR A 156 3.65 59.95 7.33
C THR A 156 3.55 60.85 8.56
N ALA A 157 3.36 60.26 9.74
CA ALA A 157 3.30 60.98 11.01
C ALA A 157 4.66 61.61 11.40
N CYS A 158 5.78 60.97 11.03
CA CYS A 158 7.12 61.47 11.33
C CYS A 158 7.60 62.59 10.38
N GLN A 159 6.81 62.99 9.38
CA GLN A 159 7.24 64.05 8.47
C GLN A 159 7.26 65.42 9.18
N PRO A 160 8.30 66.25 8.95
CA PRO A 160 8.48 67.50 9.68
C PRO A 160 7.49 68.60 9.29
N THR A 161 6.77 68.44 8.17
CA THR A 161 5.77 69.42 7.70
C THR A 161 4.59 68.70 7.06
N ALA A 162 3.39 69.24 7.22
CA ALA A 162 2.18 68.70 6.62
C ALA A 162 2.28 68.58 5.08
N GLY A 163 2.90 69.57 4.41
CA GLY A 163 3.09 69.51 2.96
C GLY A 163 4.04 68.40 2.48
N LYS A 164 4.98 67.94 3.33
CA LYS A 164 5.80 66.75 3.03
C LYS A 164 5.01 65.46 3.26
N ALA A 165 4.22 65.40 4.33
CA ALA A 165 3.33 64.26 4.60
C ALA A 165 2.34 64.01 3.45
N VAL A 166 1.66 65.06 2.98
CA VAL A 166 0.70 64.98 1.87
C VAL A 166 1.37 64.55 0.56
N ARG A 167 2.53 65.15 0.22
CA ARG A 167 3.28 64.75 -0.98
C ARG A 167 3.73 63.29 -0.92
N MET A 168 4.21 62.84 0.23
CA MET A 168 4.62 61.45 0.40
C MET A 168 3.43 60.51 0.26
N GLN A 169 2.29 60.81 0.89
CA GLN A 169 1.07 60.02 0.75
C GLN A 169 0.61 59.91 -0.71
N ALA A 170 0.75 60.97 -1.51
CA ALA A 170 0.40 60.97 -2.93
C ALA A 170 1.32 60.13 -3.82
N LEU A 171 2.58 59.90 -3.40
CA LEU A 171 3.55 59.08 -4.12
C LEU A 171 3.49 57.59 -3.75
N LEU A 172 2.80 57.26 -2.65
CA LEU A 172 2.66 55.88 -2.21
C LEU A 172 1.58 55.16 -3.01
N PRO A 173 1.75 53.87 -3.32
CA PRO A 173 0.70 53.07 -3.94
C PRO A 173 -0.58 53.14 -3.10
N THR A 174 -1.67 53.60 -3.71
CA THR A 174 -2.99 53.55 -3.08
C THR A 174 -3.33 52.10 -2.77
N ARG A 175 -3.68 51.80 -1.52
CA ARG A 175 -4.08 50.44 -1.13
C ARG A 175 -5.19 49.97 -2.08
N PRO A 176 -5.11 48.76 -2.66
CA PRO A 176 -6.20 48.25 -3.48
C PRO A 176 -7.47 48.27 -2.62
N ASP A 177 -8.51 48.90 -3.14
CA ASP A 177 -9.78 48.98 -2.45
C ASP A 177 -10.28 47.54 -2.24
N ARG A 178 -10.29 47.08 -0.99
CA ARG A 178 -10.70 45.72 -0.62
C ARG A 178 -12.21 45.54 -0.72
N ARG A 179 -12.92 46.46 -1.37
CA ARG A 179 -14.30 46.22 -1.75
C ARG A 179 -14.31 44.95 -2.60
N PRO A 180 -15.04 43.90 -2.17
CA PRO A 180 -15.28 42.80 -3.08
C PRO A 180 -15.92 43.44 -4.31
N GLN A 181 -15.28 43.31 -5.48
CA GLN A 181 -16.01 43.33 -6.72
C GLN A 181 -16.91 42.09 -6.65
N GLY A 182 -18.01 42.22 -5.90
CA GLY A 182 -19.04 41.22 -5.83
C GLY A 182 -19.55 41.00 -7.23
N ASP A 183 -20.00 39.78 -7.51
CA ASP A 183 -20.74 39.54 -8.73
C ASP A 183 -21.92 40.52 -8.78
N SER A 184 -21.93 41.39 -9.79
CA SER A 184 -22.97 42.40 -9.99
C SER A 184 -24.29 41.77 -10.43
N LEU A 185 -24.31 40.47 -10.71
CA LEU A 185 -25.52 39.76 -11.09
C LEU A 185 -26.38 39.47 -9.86
N ASP A 186 -27.58 40.04 -9.89
CA ASP A 186 -28.70 39.63 -9.04
C ASP A 186 -29.07 38.15 -9.33
N LYS A 187 -29.66 37.46 -8.35
CA LYS A 187 -29.98 36.02 -8.42
C LYS A 187 -30.77 35.65 -9.69
N ILE A 188 -31.71 36.51 -10.09
CA ILE A 188 -32.52 36.31 -11.30
C ILE A 188 -31.64 36.44 -12.55
N SER A 189 -30.80 37.47 -12.62
CA SER A 189 -29.89 37.67 -13.75
C SER A 189 -28.84 36.57 -13.85
N ARG A 190 -28.36 36.05 -12.72
CA ARG A 190 -27.43 34.92 -12.68
C ARG A 190 -28.09 33.65 -13.22
N GLY A 191 -29.30 33.32 -12.76
CA GLY A 191 -30.05 32.17 -13.29
C GLY A 191 -30.32 32.27 -14.80
N ARG A 192 -30.61 33.47 -15.30
CA ARG A 192 -30.75 33.70 -16.76
C ARG A 192 -29.44 33.48 -17.51
N VAL A 193 -28.32 33.97 -16.99
CA VAL A 193 -26.99 33.79 -17.58
C VAL A 193 -26.60 32.31 -17.57
N GLU A 194 -26.83 31.60 -16.47
CA GLU A 194 -26.59 30.16 -16.34
C GLU A 194 -27.44 29.37 -17.35
N CYS A 195 -28.73 29.67 -17.46
CA CYS A 195 -29.59 29.05 -18.48
C CYS A 195 -29.15 29.35 -19.92
N LEU A 196 -28.59 30.53 -20.20
CA LEU A 196 -28.03 30.86 -21.52
C LEU A 196 -26.70 30.13 -21.78
N LEU A 197 -25.87 29.93 -20.76
CA LEU A 197 -24.61 29.19 -20.86
C LEU A 197 -24.85 27.68 -21.04
N GLU A 198 -25.90 27.14 -20.43
CA GLU A 198 -26.31 25.74 -20.56
C GLU A 198 -27.06 25.45 -21.87
N ASP A 199 -27.46 26.49 -22.61
CA ASP A 199 -28.11 26.35 -23.91
C ASP A 199 -27.09 25.96 -25.00
N THR A 200 -26.75 24.68 -25.02
CA THR A 200 -25.89 24.05 -26.03
C THR A 200 -26.40 24.16 -27.46
N ARG A 201 -27.70 24.43 -27.65
CA ARG A 201 -28.34 24.52 -28.97
C ARG A 201 -28.46 25.97 -29.46
N GLY A 202 -28.12 26.95 -28.63
CA GLY A 202 -28.12 28.38 -28.98
C GLY A 202 -29.49 28.94 -29.34
N ILE A 203 -30.58 28.26 -28.96
CA ILE A 203 -31.96 28.63 -29.32
C ILE A 203 -32.32 29.97 -28.66
N MET A 204 -31.88 30.18 -27.41
CA MET A 204 -32.18 31.36 -26.62
C MET A 204 -31.33 32.60 -26.96
N ILE A 205 -30.28 32.45 -27.77
CA ILE A 205 -29.33 33.55 -28.10
C ILE A 205 -29.61 34.14 -29.49
N SER A 206 -30.37 33.45 -30.34
CA SER A 206 -30.67 33.93 -31.69
C SER A 206 -31.49 35.23 -31.67
N ARG A 207 -30.83 36.36 -31.96
CA ARG A 207 -31.48 37.63 -32.29
C ARG A 207 -31.46 37.75 -33.81
N THR A 208 -32.63 37.62 -34.41
CA THR A 208 -32.88 37.98 -35.81
C THR A 208 -32.78 39.49 -35.99
#